data_AF-A0A417XSC6-F1
#
_entry.id   AF-A0A417XSC6-F1
#
_cell.length_a   1.000
_cell.length_b   1.000
_cell.length_c   1.000
_cell.angle_alpha   90.00
_cell.angle_beta   90.00
_cell.angle_gamma   90.00
#
_symmetry.space_group_name_H-M   'P 1'
#
loop_
_entity.id
_entity.type
_entity.pdbx_description
1 polymer ?
#
loop_
_entity_poly.entity_id
_entity_poly.type
_entity_poly.pdbx_seq_one_letter_code
_entity_poly.pdbx_strand_id
1 'polypeptide(L)'
;MRVNVPPPRGGHVVNRYVYSVASRLFGQRPDLMTPTDLGTLSLTETVHQALTAPTGTRPVLVLDQFEEVLTLDPADWSGQEEFFVQLGHMLDETQVWVLLSMREDYMGGLHRYNRLLPGQLRARYRLDFLTRDAAARAIQEPAARQAVEVTDDAANAIVSKLADDVLQQAGLSTDDHRAPYVEPVQLQVVCRQLWQTVRTEKGDFFPTIERSDVDRHVDVEGALRSYYDRTMGKVARKTGIDERLLRDWVETKLIVGQRLRGQTTEPPSREDPEPTRILRELEDAYLIRGDTRAQATWYELSHDRLIEPVLEGNHAWRVSNLPWWKVAAHLWRMTGSDVLLLKSADLRQLGRDATDGLTETEVAFLEKSRKESEHEQKMAYAMARAQHYAARYAVLWVIIMAEAVVILALVAL
;
A
#
# COMPACT_ATOMS: atom_id res chain seq x y z
N MET A 1 22.12 10.62 -0.70
CA MET A 1 22.36 9.26 -1.26
C MET A 1 22.10 8.23 -0.17
N ARG A 2 21.77 6.98 -0.54
CA ARG A 2 21.48 5.86 0.39
C ARG A 2 22.70 4.94 0.57
N VAL A 3 22.79 4.23 1.69
CA VAL A 3 23.92 3.34 2.05
C VAL A 3 23.54 1.87 1.80
N ASN A 4 22.92 1.59 0.65
CA ASN A 4 22.31 0.29 0.32
C ASN A 4 22.85 -0.42 -0.91
N VAL A 5 23.95 0.04 -1.50
CA VAL A 5 24.53 -0.65 -2.66
C VAL A 5 25.18 -1.94 -2.17
N PRO A 6 24.75 -3.12 -2.66
CA PRO A 6 25.36 -4.38 -2.26
C PRO A 6 26.79 -4.51 -2.83
N PRO A 7 27.72 -5.15 -2.09
CA PRO A 7 29.05 -5.43 -2.61
C PRO A 7 28.99 -6.39 -3.81
N PRO A 8 29.97 -6.34 -4.73
CA PRO A 8 30.04 -7.24 -5.87
C PRO A 8 30.23 -8.70 -5.42
N ARG A 9 29.55 -9.63 -6.07
CA ARG A 9 29.64 -11.06 -5.74
C ARG A 9 31.07 -11.57 -5.96
N GLY A 10 31.68 -12.13 -4.92
CA GLY A 10 33.03 -12.71 -4.98
C GLY A 10 34.19 -11.69 -4.97
N GLY A 11 33.90 -10.39 -4.86
CA GLY A 11 34.93 -9.36 -4.69
C GLY A 11 35.29 -9.15 -3.22
N HIS A 12 36.54 -8.81 -2.95
CA HIS A 12 36.97 -8.38 -1.61
C HIS A 12 36.47 -6.96 -1.35
N VAL A 13 35.70 -6.78 -0.28
CA VAL A 13 35.23 -5.48 0.20
C VAL A 13 35.58 -5.35 1.67
N VAL A 14 36.39 -4.35 2.01
CA VAL A 14 36.84 -4.09 3.39
C VAL A 14 35.65 -3.80 4.29
N ASN A 15 34.78 -2.88 3.86
CA ASN A 15 33.59 -2.49 4.60
C ASN A 15 32.43 -2.21 3.63
N ARG A 16 31.33 -2.94 3.77
CA ARG A 16 30.20 -2.85 2.83
C ARG A 16 29.54 -1.46 2.79
N TYR A 17 29.54 -0.75 3.93
CA TYR A 17 28.90 0.56 4.05
C TYR A 17 29.74 1.63 3.36
N VAL A 18 31.06 1.57 3.53
CA VAL A 18 32.02 2.43 2.82
C VAL A 18 31.93 2.18 1.32
N TYR A 19 31.92 0.92 0.89
CA TYR A 19 31.74 0.56 -0.52
C TYR A 19 30.45 1.16 -1.11
N SER A 20 29.35 1.15 -0.35
CA SER A 20 28.11 1.75 -0.81
C SER A 20 28.22 3.26 -1.01
N VAL A 21 28.87 3.98 -0.09
CA VAL A 21 29.12 5.42 -0.23
C VAL A 21 30.03 5.70 -1.44
N ALA A 22 31.12 4.95 -1.57
CA ALA A 22 32.06 5.07 -2.68
C ALA A 22 31.37 4.80 -4.03
N SER A 23 30.59 3.73 -4.12
CA SER A 23 29.81 3.39 -5.32
C SER A 23 28.83 4.49 -5.73
N ARG A 24 28.21 5.19 -4.78
CA ARG A 24 27.29 6.29 -5.07
C ARG A 24 28.02 7.55 -5.53
N LEU A 25 29.17 7.84 -4.92
CA LEU A 25 29.97 9.02 -5.25
C LEU A 25 30.70 8.88 -6.59
N PHE A 26 31.25 7.69 -6.88
CA PHE A 26 31.94 7.40 -8.14
C PHE A 26 31.03 6.83 -9.23
N GLY A 27 29.77 6.48 -8.93
CA GLY A 27 28.83 5.95 -9.92
C GLY A 27 28.51 6.91 -11.08
N GLN A 28 28.81 8.21 -10.93
CA GLN A 28 28.71 9.21 -12.00
C GLN A 28 30.01 9.34 -12.83
N ARG A 29 31.08 8.66 -12.43
CA ARG A 29 32.42 8.65 -13.05
C ARG A 29 33.01 7.23 -13.05
N PRO A 30 32.38 6.27 -13.74
CA PRO A 30 32.79 4.86 -13.74
C PRO A 30 34.16 4.61 -14.40
N ASP A 31 34.66 5.60 -15.14
CA ASP A 31 35.97 5.64 -15.78
C ASP A 31 37.13 5.83 -14.77
N LEU A 32 36.85 6.32 -13.56
CA LEU A 32 37.88 6.61 -12.57
C LEU A 32 38.24 5.41 -11.67
N MET A 33 37.29 4.52 -11.41
CA MET A 33 37.47 3.44 -10.42
C MET A 33 36.66 2.20 -10.78
N THR A 34 37.28 1.03 -10.65
CA THR A 34 36.60 -0.26 -10.79
C THR A 34 35.88 -0.65 -9.48
N PRO A 35 34.89 -1.56 -9.52
CA PRO A 35 34.25 -2.08 -8.31
C PRO A 35 35.25 -2.68 -7.30
N THR A 36 36.36 -3.24 -7.77
CA THR A 36 37.42 -3.77 -6.91
C THR A 36 38.16 -2.65 -6.19
N ASP A 37 38.49 -1.56 -6.90
CA ASP A 37 39.16 -0.40 -6.30
C ASP A 37 38.30 0.22 -5.20
N LEU A 38 37.00 0.40 -5.48
CA LEU A 38 36.01 0.90 -4.52
C LEU A 38 35.89 0.03 -3.27
N GLY A 39 36.14 -1.29 -3.39
CA GLY A 39 36.10 -2.24 -2.28
C GLY A 39 37.23 -2.06 -1.26
N THR A 40 38.28 -1.33 -1.62
CA THR A 40 39.50 -1.15 -0.80
C THR A 40 39.64 0.22 -0.18
N LEU A 41 38.83 1.20 -0.59
CA LEU A 41 38.91 2.57 -0.10
C LEU A 41 38.40 2.70 1.34
N SER A 42 39.05 3.60 2.09
CA SER A 42 38.46 4.17 3.30
C SER A 42 37.44 5.26 2.97
N LEU A 43 36.60 5.61 3.94
CA LEU A 43 35.62 6.69 3.79
C LEU A 43 36.29 8.06 3.59
N THR A 44 37.40 8.33 4.29
CA THR A 44 38.18 9.56 4.14
C THR A 44 38.75 9.68 2.72
N GLU A 45 39.39 8.63 2.21
CA GLU A 45 39.91 8.62 0.83
C GLU A 45 38.79 8.79 -0.20
N THR A 46 37.68 8.09 0.01
CA THR A 46 36.49 8.19 -0.84
C THR A 46 36.01 9.64 -0.94
N VAL A 47 35.83 10.31 0.19
CA VAL A 47 35.34 11.70 0.21
C VAL A 47 36.38 12.66 -0.35
N HIS A 48 37.66 12.51 0.02
CA HIS A 48 38.73 13.37 -0.48
C HIS A 48 38.88 13.29 -2.00
N GLN A 49 38.77 12.10 -2.59
CA GLN A 49 38.91 11.89 -4.03
C GLN A 49 37.63 12.23 -4.80
N ALA A 50 36.44 11.99 -4.22
CA ALA A 50 35.18 12.23 -4.89
C ALA A 50 34.72 13.70 -4.82
N LEU A 51 34.89 14.35 -3.66
CA LEU A 51 34.36 15.69 -3.40
C LEU A 51 35.44 16.75 -3.59
N THR A 52 35.44 17.39 -4.75
CA THR A 52 36.21 18.61 -5.00
C THR A 52 35.33 19.84 -4.74
N ALA A 53 35.73 20.70 -3.81
CA ALA A 53 35.03 21.94 -3.52
C ALA A 53 35.93 23.16 -3.83
N PRO A 54 35.39 24.25 -4.41
CA PRO A 54 36.12 25.50 -4.55
C PRO A 54 36.68 25.99 -3.22
N THR A 55 37.84 26.66 -3.27
CA THR A 55 38.48 27.25 -2.08
C THR A 55 37.49 28.14 -1.32
N GLY A 56 37.32 27.88 -0.01
CA GLY A 56 36.39 28.62 0.84
C GLY A 56 34.96 28.05 0.90
N THR A 57 34.68 26.95 0.19
CA THR A 57 33.41 26.22 0.31
C THR A 57 33.62 24.87 0.98
N ARG A 58 32.59 24.42 1.72
CA ARG A 58 32.58 23.10 2.37
C ARG A 58 31.52 22.23 1.73
N PRO A 59 31.87 21.07 1.15
CA PRO A 59 30.87 20.18 0.58
C PRO A 59 29.95 19.63 1.69
N VAL A 60 28.70 19.32 1.31
CA VAL A 60 27.73 18.66 2.21
C VAL A 60 27.43 17.27 1.67
N LEU A 61 27.79 16.23 2.42
CA LEU A 61 27.42 14.86 2.17
C LEU A 61 26.06 14.56 2.81
N VAL A 62 25.04 14.32 2.00
CA VAL A 62 23.69 13.95 2.48
C VAL A 62 23.54 12.44 2.42
N LEU A 63 23.40 11.80 3.58
CA LEU A 63 23.09 10.39 3.72
C LEU A 63 21.61 10.25 4.11
N ASP A 64 20.81 9.78 3.17
CA ASP A 64 19.37 9.58 3.34
C ASP A 64 19.08 8.12 3.68
N GLN A 65 18.02 7.89 4.45
CA GLN A 65 17.70 6.61 5.09
C GLN A 65 18.91 6.00 5.82
N PHE A 66 19.58 6.80 6.64
CA PHE A 66 20.82 6.40 7.31
C PHE A 66 20.65 5.18 8.25
N GLU A 67 19.42 4.85 8.66
CA GLU A 67 19.10 3.60 9.35
C GLU A 67 19.51 2.33 8.59
N GLU A 68 19.73 2.42 7.28
CA GLU A 68 20.23 1.32 6.45
C GLU A 68 21.55 0.72 6.96
N VAL A 69 22.41 1.55 7.56
CA VAL A 69 23.66 1.07 8.18
C VAL A 69 23.35 0.04 9.28
N LEU A 70 22.26 0.22 10.01
CA LEU A 70 21.84 -0.65 11.10
C LEU A 70 21.00 -1.84 10.62
N THR A 71 20.20 -1.62 9.57
CA THR A 71 19.12 -2.54 9.18
C THR A 71 19.48 -3.48 8.04
N LEU A 72 20.47 -3.15 7.20
CA LEU A 72 20.88 -3.99 6.06
C LEU A 72 21.59 -5.28 6.47
N ASP A 73 22.40 -5.21 7.52
CA ASP A 73 23.01 -6.37 8.15
C ASP A 73 23.07 -6.15 9.66
N PRO A 74 21.98 -6.47 10.39
CA PRO A 74 21.91 -6.25 11.83
C PRO A 74 22.93 -7.05 12.65
N ALA A 75 23.59 -8.05 12.05
CA ALA A 75 24.59 -8.88 12.69
C ALA A 75 26.04 -8.40 12.42
N ASP A 76 26.24 -7.44 11.53
CA ASP A 76 27.56 -6.88 11.21
C ASP A 76 27.98 -5.77 12.20
N TRP A 77 28.05 -6.12 13.50
CA TRP A 77 28.39 -5.15 14.55
C TRP A 77 29.79 -4.56 14.34
N SER A 78 30.73 -5.36 13.84
CA SER A 78 32.10 -4.94 13.56
C SER A 78 32.18 -3.97 12.38
N GLY A 79 31.54 -4.30 11.25
CA GLY A 79 31.55 -3.43 10.07
C GLY A 79 30.79 -2.12 10.32
N GLN A 80 29.70 -2.17 11.09
CA GLN A 80 28.99 -0.95 11.52
C GLN A 80 29.89 -0.07 12.39
N GLU A 81 30.54 -0.62 13.42
CA GLU A 81 31.43 0.14 14.30
C GLU A 81 32.60 0.76 13.53
N GLU A 82 33.24 -0.02 12.67
CA GLU A 82 34.33 0.47 11.80
C GLU A 82 33.85 1.60 10.88
N PHE A 83 32.65 1.49 10.29
CA PHE A 83 32.08 2.56 9.47
C PHE A 83 31.89 3.85 10.28
N PHE A 84 31.38 3.78 11.51
CA PHE A 84 31.22 4.95 12.37
C PHE A 84 32.56 5.55 12.83
N VAL A 85 33.57 4.71 13.09
CA VAL A 85 34.95 5.17 13.34
C VAL A 85 35.47 5.95 12.14
N GLN A 86 35.38 5.39 10.92
CA GLN A 86 35.82 6.07 9.70
C GLN A 86 35.02 7.36 9.44
N LEU A 87 33.71 7.38 9.72
CA LEU A 87 32.88 8.57 9.61
C LEU A 87 33.33 9.68 10.57
N GLY A 88 33.69 9.32 11.80
CA GLY A 88 34.25 10.25 12.77
C GLY A 88 35.59 10.84 12.31
N HIS A 89 36.53 9.99 11.91
CA HIS A 89 37.83 10.41 11.37
C HIS A 89 37.67 11.33 10.15
N MET A 90 36.81 10.96 9.21
CA MET A 90 36.54 11.78 8.02
C MET A 90 35.98 13.16 8.40
N LEU A 91 35.07 13.25 9.38
CA LEU A 91 34.52 14.52 9.85
C LEU A 91 35.57 15.42 10.54
N ASP A 92 36.58 14.83 11.19
CA ASP A 92 37.68 15.57 11.83
C ASP A 92 38.76 16.01 10.84
N GLU A 93 39.10 15.16 9.86
CA GLU A 93 40.21 15.40 8.92
C GLU A 93 39.81 16.22 7.70
N THR A 94 38.55 16.13 7.27
CA THR A 94 38.08 16.78 6.05
C THR A 94 37.15 17.96 6.34
N GLN A 95 37.18 18.99 5.50
CA GLN A 95 36.27 20.14 5.64
C GLN A 95 34.88 19.86 5.05
N VAL A 96 34.27 18.72 5.38
CA VAL A 96 32.95 18.30 4.89
C VAL A 96 31.89 18.45 5.99
N TRP A 97 30.67 18.78 5.59
CA TRP A 97 29.48 18.65 6.44
C TRP A 97 28.77 17.36 6.11
N VAL A 98 28.23 16.66 7.11
CA VAL A 98 27.38 15.49 6.88
C VAL A 98 25.98 15.78 7.40
N LEU A 99 24.97 15.57 6.55
CA LEU A 99 23.57 15.59 6.92
C LEU A 99 23.04 14.15 6.90
N LEU A 100 22.65 13.65 8.06
CA LEU A 100 22.04 12.33 8.22
C LEU A 100 20.51 12.50 8.29
N SER A 101 19.80 11.88 7.35
CA SER A 101 18.34 11.78 7.33
C SER A 101 17.96 10.33 7.63
N MET A 102 17.12 10.13 8.63
CA MET A 102 16.63 8.82 9.04
C MET A 102 15.32 8.94 9.82
N ARG A 103 14.60 7.84 9.95
CA ARG A 103 13.42 7.78 10.79
C ARG A 103 13.77 7.78 12.29
N GLU A 104 12.90 8.39 13.09
CA GLU A 104 13.07 8.55 14.53
C GLU A 104 13.12 7.22 15.30
N ASP A 105 12.41 6.19 14.83
CA ASP A 105 12.36 4.87 15.45
C ASP A 105 13.71 4.14 15.46
N TYR A 106 14.62 4.48 14.54
CA TYR A 106 15.97 3.91 14.52
C TYR A 106 17.01 4.73 15.30
N MET A 107 16.64 5.89 15.85
CA MET A 107 17.57 6.75 16.61
C MET A 107 18.16 6.03 17.83
N GLY A 108 17.39 5.14 18.46
CA GLY A 108 17.86 4.33 19.58
C GLY A 108 19.07 3.44 19.20
N GLY A 109 19.08 2.91 17.98
CA GLY A 109 20.16 2.07 17.47
C GLY A 109 21.50 2.81 17.31
N LEU A 110 21.45 4.13 17.05
CA LEU A 110 22.65 4.96 16.94
C LEU A 110 23.35 5.23 18.28
N HIS A 111 22.66 5.03 19.41
CA HIS A 111 23.18 5.41 20.73
C HIS A 111 24.59 4.85 21.00
N ARG A 112 24.84 3.60 20.58
CA ARG A 112 26.12 2.93 20.76
C ARG A 112 27.29 3.53 19.96
N TYR A 113 26.99 4.20 18.86
CA TYR A 113 27.98 4.77 17.93
C TYR A 113 28.18 6.27 18.11
N ASN A 114 27.27 6.97 18.80
CA ASN A 114 27.33 8.43 18.99
C ASN A 114 28.70 8.92 19.49
N ARG A 115 29.34 8.16 20.40
CA ARG A 115 30.67 8.51 20.94
C ARG A 115 31.80 8.53 19.92
N LEU A 116 31.61 7.87 18.78
CA LEU A 116 32.58 7.78 17.68
C LEU A 116 32.48 8.99 16.74
N LEU A 117 31.42 9.80 16.87
CA LEU A 117 31.17 10.93 16.00
C LEU A 117 31.46 12.26 16.72
N PRO A 118 32.10 13.23 16.04
CA PRO A 118 32.27 14.58 16.55
C PRO A 118 30.95 15.20 16.97
N GLY A 119 30.92 15.80 18.17
CA GLY A 119 29.70 16.40 18.71
C GLY A 119 28.56 15.42 19.04
N GLN A 120 28.78 14.10 18.93
CA GLN A 120 27.85 13.04 19.35
C GLN A 120 26.43 13.17 18.78
N LEU A 121 26.31 13.66 17.55
CA LEU A 121 25.02 13.96 16.90
C LEU A 121 24.11 14.85 17.75
N ARG A 122 24.67 15.85 18.46
CA ARG A 122 23.88 16.80 19.27
C ARG A 122 22.98 17.70 18.44
N ALA A 123 23.41 18.06 17.23
CA ALA A 123 22.59 18.84 16.29
C ALA A 123 21.56 17.91 15.66
N ARG A 124 20.33 17.92 16.20
CA ARG A 124 19.20 17.14 15.71
C ARG A 124 18.06 18.06 15.36
N TYR A 125 17.42 17.76 14.24
CA TYR A 125 16.21 18.45 13.83
C TYR A 125 15.16 17.40 13.51
N ARG A 126 14.08 17.39 14.29
CA ARG A 126 12.94 16.51 14.03
C ARG A 126 12.07 17.18 12.98
N LEU A 127 11.73 16.43 11.93
CA LEU A 127 10.75 16.85 10.95
C LEU A 127 9.37 16.40 11.43
N ASP A 128 8.60 17.34 11.95
CA ASP A 128 7.20 17.13 12.29
C ASP A 128 6.32 17.21 11.03
N PHE A 129 5.04 16.85 11.16
CA PHE A 129 4.05 17.10 10.12
C PHE A 129 3.88 18.60 9.84
N LEU A 130 3.27 18.93 8.70
CA LEU A 130 3.14 20.31 8.26
C LEU A 130 2.15 21.03 9.17
N THR A 131 2.55 22.15 9.77
CA THR A 131 1.59 23.09 10.34
C THR A 131 0.67 23.62 9.24
N ARG A 132 -0.49 24.17 9.60
CA ARG A 132 -1.43 24.74 8.61
C ARG A 132 -0.77 25.77 7.70
N ASP A 133 0.05 26.66 8.25
CA ASP A 133 0.78 27.67 7.47
C ASP A 133 1.85 27.05 6.56
N ALA A 134 2.58 26.04 7.06
CA ALA A 134 3.56 25.32 6.25
C ALA A 134 2.89 24.54 5.12
N ALA A 135 1.71 23.97 5.37
CA ALA A 135 0.90 23.27 4.39
C ALA A 135 0.36 24.23 3.31
N ALA A 136 -0.15 25.41 3.69
CA ALA A 136 -0.57 26.43 2.73
C ALA A 136 0.59 26.86 1.81
N ARG A 137 1.77 27.13 2.37
CA ARG A 137 2.98 27.42 1.57
C ARG A 137 3.38 26.25 0.67
N ALA A 138 3.32 25.02 1.17
CA ALA A 138 3.60 23.81 0.40
C ALA A 138 2.61 23.58 -0.76
N ILE A 139 1.42 24.18 -0.72
CA ILE A 139 0.45 24.18 -1.82
C ILE A 139 0.78 25.30 -2.82
N GLN A 140 0.98 26.52 -2.31
CA GLN A 140 1.07 27.73 -3.12
C GLN A 140 2.43 27.87 -3.83
N GLU A 141 3.54 27.63 -3.13
CA GLU A 141 4.87 27.88 -3.69
C GLU A 141 5.22 26.97 -4.89
N PRO A 142 4.93 25.65 -4.88
CA PRO A 142 5.18 24.82 -6.06
C PRO A 142 4.34 25.22 -7.27
N ALA A 143 3.09 25.65 -7.06
CA ALA A 143 2.21 26.14 -8.11
C ALA A 143 2.72 27.47 -8.70
N ALA A 144 3.15 28.39 -7.84
CA ALA A 144 3.70 29.69 -8.26
C ALA A 144 4.94 29.54 -9.15
N ARG A 145 5.79 28.52 -8.91
CA ARG A 145 6.93 28.20 -9.78
C ARG A 145 6.52 27.74 -11.20
N GLN A 146 5.28 27.31 -11.37
CA GLN A 146 4.67 26.98 -12.66
C GLN A 146 3.82 28.12 -13.20
N ALA A 147 3.96 29.33 -12.65
CA ALA A 147 3.15 30.52 -12.97
C ALA A 147 1.63 30.30 -12.75
N VAL A 148 1.27 29.47 -11.78
CA VAL A 148 -0.11 29.24 -11.36
C VAL A 148 -0.30 29.75 -9.94
N GLU A 149 -1.26 30.66 -9.76
CA GLU A 149 -1.65 31.17 -8.44
C GLU A 149 -2.66 30.22 -7.79
N VAL A 150 -2.39 29.75 -6.57
CA VAL A 150 -3.41 29.11 -5.72
C VAL A 150 -3.84 30.14 -4.70
N THR A 151 -5.10 30.55 -4.76
CA THR A 151 -5.60 31.62 -3.86
C THR A 151 -5.51 31.19 -2.40
N ASP A 152 -5.39 32.15 -1.48
CA ASP A 152 -5.34 31.87 -0.04
C ASP A 152 -6.56 31.07 0.43
N ASP A 153 -7.74 31.41 -0.09
CA ASP A 153 -8.99 30.70 0.20
C ASP A 153 -8.95 29.25 -0.29
N ALA A 154 -8.36 28.98 -1.46
CA ALA A 154 -8.20 27.63 -1.98
C ALA A 154 -7.21 26.81 -1.13
N ALA A 155 -6.05 27.39 -0.81
CA ALA A 155 -5.04 26.74 0.02
C ALA A 155 -5.58 26.41 1.41
N ASN A 156 -6.24 27.37 2.07
CA ASN A 156 -6.85 27.18 3.38
C ASN A 156 -7.99 26.14 3.38
N ALA A 157 -8.77 26.08 2.30
CA ALA A 157 -9.81 25.07 2.13
C ALA A 157 -9.21 23.66 2.01
N ILE A 158 -8.13 23.47 1.23
CA ILE A 158 -7.42 22.18 1.13
C ILE A 158 -6.85 21.78 2.49
N VAL A 159 -6.15 22.69 3.17
CA VAL A 159 -5.57 22.45 4.50
C VAL A 159 -6.64 22.03 5.51
N SER A 160 -7.79 22.71 5.50
CA SER A 160 -8.90 22.38 6.41
C SER A 160 -9.49 21.02 6.11
N LYS A 161 -9.81 20.71 4.84
CA LYS A 161 -10.29 19.38 4.44
C LYS A 161 -9.34 18.26 4.85
N LEU A 162 -8.03 18.44 4.69
CA LEU A 162 -7.02 17.44 5.07
C LEU A 162 -6.90 17.26 6.58
N ALA A 163 -6.96 18.36 7.34
CA ALA A 163 -6.82 18.36 8.79
C ALA A 163 -8.10 17.85 9.50
N ASP A 164 -9.27 18.19 8.98
CA ASP A 164 -10.56 17.80 9.58
C ASP A 164 -10.84 16.31 9.39
N ASP A 165 -10.40 15.73 8.26
CA ASP A 165 -10.48 14.29 8.01
C ASP A 165 -9.64 13.48 9.03
N VAL A 166 -8.52 14.03 9.53
CA VAL A 166 -7.73 13.39 10.61
C VAL A 166 -8.53 13.27 11.91
N LEU A 167 -9.35 14.27 12.24
CA LEU A 167 -10.12 14.29 13.49
C LEU A 167 -11.33 13.37 13.44
N GLN A 168 -12.04 13.39 12.31
CA GLN A 168 -13.22 12.55 12.09
C GLN A 168 -12.86 11.07 12.24
N GLN A 169 -11.72 10.65 11.71
CA GLN A 169 -11.25 9.27 11.79
C GLN A 169 -10.74 8.87 13.17
N ALA A 170 -10.23 9.82 13.97
CA ALA A 170 -9.87 9.58 15.37
C ALA A 170 -11.10 9.45 16.29
N GLY A 171 -12.32 9.54 15.74
CA GLY A 171 -13.56 9.53 16.52
C GLY A 171 -13.73 10.76 17.41
N LEU A 172 -12.99 11.84 17.12
CA LEU A 172 -13.05 13.10 17.85
C LEU A 172 -14.05 14.02 17.17
N SER A 173 -15.00 14.57 17.94
CA SER A 173 -15.95 15.55 17.41
C SER A 173 -15.21 16.79 16.88
N THR A 174 -15.61 17.23 15.69
CA THR A 174 -15.10 18.43 15.00
C THR A 174 -15.43 19.75 15.71
N ASP A 175 -16.25 19.70 16.78
CA ASP A 175 -16.82 20.88 17.41
C ASP A 175 -15.85 21.69 18.29
N ASP A 176 -14.63 21.21 18.58
CA ASP A 176 -13.66 22.02 19.35
C ASP A 176 -12.17 21.76 19.07
N HIS A 177 -11.84 20.77 18.24
CA HIS A 177 -10.45 20.45 17.93
C HIS A 177 -10.25 20.63 16.44
N ARG A 178 -9.32 21.48 16.03
CA ARG A 178 -8.77 21.52 14.66
C ARG A 178 -7.46 20.78 14.71
N ALA A 179 -7.23 19.79 13.84
CA ALA A 179 -5.93 19.14 13.80
C ALA A 179 -4.89 20.23 13.49
N PRO A 180 -3.83 20.36 14.32
CA PRO A 180 -2.83 21.39 14.13
C PRO A 180 -1.91 21.12 12.94
N TYR A 181 -1.95 19.89 12.41
CA TYR A 181 -1.03 19.41 11.39
C TYR A 181 -1.74 18.76 10.21
N VAL A 182 -1.07 18.77 9.07
CA VAL A 182 -1.41 18.08 7.83
C VAL A 182 -0.31 17.10 7.48
N GLU A 183 -0.69 15.88 7.13
CA GLU A 183 0.27 14.87 6.68
C GLU A 183 0.77 15.18 5.26
N PRO A 184 2.11 15.28 5.03
CA PRO A 184 2.67 15.65 3.73
C PRO A 184 2.23 14.78 2.56
N VAL A 185 2.10 13.47 2.77
CA VAL A 185 1.74 12.51 1.70
C VAL A 185 0.32 12.78 1.17
N GLN A 186 -0.63 13.06 2.07
CA GLN A 186 -2.00 13.37 1.66
C GLN A 186 -2.08 14.69 0.92
N LEU A 187 -1.37 15.72 1.42
CA LEU A 187 -1.27 17.01 0.72
C LEU A 187 -0.75 16.81 -0.69
N GLN A 188 0.32 16.03 -0.85
CA GLN A 188 0.88 15.72 -2.16
C GLN A 188 -0.14 15.02 -3.09
N VAL A 189 -0.87 14.01 -2.59
CA VAL A 189 -1.86 13.27 -3.38
C VAL A 189 -3.02 14.17 -3.81
N VAL A 190 -3.59 14.93 -2.87
CA VAL A 190 -4.72 15.84 -3.13
C VAL A 190 -4.32 16.94 -4.09
N CYS A 191 -3.17 17.60 -3.88
CA CYS A 191 -2.69 18.65 -4.79
C CYS A 191 -2.41 18.11 -6.19
N ARG A 192 -1.80 16.93 -6.31
CA ARG A 192 -1.54 16.30 -7.61
C ARG A 192 -2.83 15.99 -8.36
N GLN A 193 -3.84 15.47 -7.66
CA GLN A 193 -5.14 15.21 -8.26
C GLN A 193 -5.83 16.50 -8.69
N LEU A 194 -5.94 17.48 -7.79
CA LEU A 194 -6.56 18.76 -8.09
C LEU A 194 -5.92 19.41 -9.32
N TRP A 195 -4.59 19.42 -9.38
CA TRP A 195 -3.84 19.92 -10.54
C TRP A 195 -4.22 19.21 -11.83
N GLN A 196 -4.28 17.87 -11.82
CA GLN A 196 -4.64 17.09 -13.00
C GLN A 196 -6.08 17.35 -13.45
N THR A 197 -7.02 17.44 -12.51
CA THR A 197 -8.43 17.72 -12.80
C THR A 197 -8.61 19.12 -13.37
N VAL A 198 -8.05 20.14 -12.72
CA VAL A 198 -8.12 21.53 -13.18
C VAL A 198 -7.48 21.68 -14.57
N ARG A 199 -6.32 21.06 -14.81
CA ARG A 199 -5.69 21.04 -16.13
C ARG A 199 -6.57 20.40 -17.20
N THR A 200 -7.31 19.35 -16.85
CA THR A 200 -8.21 18.67 -17.80
C THR A 200 -9.40 19.56 -18.16
N GLU A 201 -9.94 20.32 -17.20
CA GLU A 201 -11.09 21.20 -17.43
C GLU A 201 -10.71 22.54 -18.07
N LYS A 202 -9.62 23.16 -17.61
CA LYS A 202 -9.19 24.51 -18.01
C LYS A 202 -8.13 24.49 -19.13
N GLY A 203 -7.58 23.33 -19.47
CA GLY A 203 -6.49 23.16 -20.43
C GLY A 203 -5.10 23.19 -19.79
N ASP A 204 -4.06 22.99 -20.61
CA ASP A 204 -2.67 22.88 -20.15
C ASP A 204 -2.11 24.17 -19.53
N PHE A 205 -2.72 25.31 -19.82
CA PHE A 205 -2.34 26.62 -19.31
C PHE A 205 -3.51 27.25 -18.57
N PHE A 206 -3.47 27.24 -17.24
CA PHE A 206 -4.45 27.92 -16.39
C PHE A 206 -3.71 28.80 -15.38
N PRO A 207 -4.13 30.07 -15.18
CA PRO A 207 -3.38 31.00 -14.36
C PRO A 207 -3.66 30.85 -12.85
N THR A 208 -4.82 30.27 -12.48
CA THR A 208 -5.30 30.30 -11.10
C THR A 208 -6.09 29.03 -10.72
N ILE A 209 -5.88 28.58 -9.48
CA ILE A 209 -6.73 27.62 -8.76
C ILE A 209 -7.44 28.39 -7.65
N GLU A 210 -8.77 28.44 -7.73
CA GLU A 210 -9.63 29.16 -6.80
C GLU A 210 -10.34 28.19 -5.83
N ARG A 211 -10.97 28.75 -4.80
CA ARG A 211 -11.74 27.95 -3.83
C ARG A 211 -12.86 27.13 -4.49
N SER A 212 -13.48 27.66 -5.54
CA SER A 212 -14.50 26.96 -6.33
C SER A 212 -13.97 25.65 -6.93
N ASP A 213 -12.72 25.64 -7.40
CA ASP A 213 -12.06 24.42 -7.90
C ASP A 213 -11.85 23.41 -6.77
N VAL A 214 -11.48 23.90 -5.58
CA VAL A 214 -11.30 23.05 -4.38
C VAL A 214 -12.62 22.45 -3.91
N ASP A 215 -13.68 23.25 -3.85
CA ASP A 215 -14.99 22.78 -3.39
C ASP A 215 -15.59 21.77 -4.38
N ARG A 216 -15.34 21.94 -5.68
CA ARG A 216 -15.84 21.06 -6.73
C ARG A 216 -15.03 19.77 -6.89
N HIS A 217 -13.71 19.81 -6.71
CA HIS A 217 -12.82 18.71 -7.12
C HIS A 217 -12.01 18.06 -5.99
N VAL A 218 -11.90 18.70 -4.83
CA VAL A 218 -11.18 18.09 -3.70
C VAL A 218 -12.10 17.18 -2.91
N ASP A 219 -11.97 15.89 -3.24
CA ASP A 219 -12.42 14.73 -2.48
C ASP A 219 -11.17 13.97 -2.02
N VAL A 220 -10.91 13.96 -0.71
CA VAL A 220 -9.69 13.39 -0.14
C VAL A 220 -9.69 11.87 -0.27
N GLU A 221 -10.82 11.22 0.03
CA GLU A 221 -10.99 9.77 -0.07
C GLU A 221 -10.89 9.33 -1.53
N GLY A 222 -11.63 10.00 -2.43
CA GLY A 222 -11.57 9.74 -3.86
C GLY A 222 -10.17 9.99 -4.45
N ALA A 223 -9.40 10.92 -3.89
CA ALA A 223 -8.03 11.18 -4.32
C ALA A 223 -7.05 10.08 -3.92
N LEU A 224 -7.14 9.60 -2.68
CA LEU A 224 -6.34 8.47 -2.22
C LEU A 224 -6.70 7.19 -2.99
N ARG A 225 -7.98 6.95 -3.29
CA ARG A 225 -8.43 5.80 -4.09
C ARG A 225 -7.86 5.86 -5.50
N SER A 226 -8.02 7.01 -6.17
CA SER A 226 -7.48 7.21 -7.53
C SER A 226 -5.96 7.10 -7.56
N TYR A 227 -5.28 7.55 -6.51
CA TYR A 227 -3.84 7.38 -6.36
C TYR A 227 -3.44 5.91 -6.24
N TYR A 228 -4.13 5.16 -5.38
CA TYR A 228 -3.93 3.72 -5.22
C TYR A 228 -4.13 2.98 -6.55
N ASP A 229 -5.25 3.21 -7.24
CA ASP A 229 -5.57 2.54 -8.50
C ASP A 229 -4.53 2.81 -9.60
N ARG A 230 -4.12 4.07 -9.76
CA ARG A 230 -3.06 4.43 -10.72
C ARG A 230 -1.73 3.77 -10.36
N THR A 231 -1.42 3.65 -9.07
CA THR A 231 -0.19 3.01 -8.58
C THR A 231 -0.21 1.52 -8.88
N MET A 232 -1.31 0.82 -8.59
CA MET A 232 -1.47 -0.61 -8.92
C MET A 232 -1.27 -0.87 -10.41
N GLY A 233 -1.98 -0.15 -11.28
CA GLY A 233 -1.83 -0.31 -12.72
C GLY A 233 -0.42 0.05 -13.23
N LYS A 234 0.24 1.06 -12.65
CA LYS A 234 1.63 1.42 -13.00
C LYS A 234 2.62 0.32 -12.62
N VAL A 235 2.52 -0.21 -11.39
CA VAL A 235 3.41 -1.26 -10.89
C VAL A 235 3.20 -2.56 -11.66
N ALA A 236 1.94 -2.95 -11.90
CA ALA A 236 1.60 -4.11 -12.73
C ALA A 236 2.25 -4.02 -14.12
N ARG A 237 2.10 -2.89 -14.82
CA ARG A 237 2.73 -2.69 -16.14
C ARG A 237 4.26 -2.69 -16.11
N LYS A 238 4.88 -2.16 -15.05
CA LYS A 238 6.35 -2.00 -14.97
C LYS A 238 7.08 -3.29 -14.56
N THR A 239 6.40 -4.16 -13.82
CA THR A 239 6.97 -5.40 -13.29
C THR A 239 6.48 -6.64 -14.03
N GLY A 240 5.30 -6.57 -14.66
CA GLY A 240 4.68 -7.70 -15.35
C GLY A 240 3.80 -8.57 -14.44
N ILE A 241 3.69 -8.25 -13.13
CA ILE A 241 2.77 -8.95 -12.23
C ILE A 241 1.32 -8.71 -12.64
N ASP A 242 0.49 -9.75 -12.51
CA ASP A 242 -0.96 -9.64 -12.66
C ASP A 242 -1.54 -8.63 -11.63
N GLU A 243 -2.31 -7.66 -12.12
CA GLU A 243 -2.85 -6.59 -11.28
C GLU A 243 -3.83 -7.11 -10.22
N ARG A 244 -4.57 -8.19 -10.51
CA ARG A 244 -5.45 -8.84 -9.54
C ARG A 244 -4.63 -9.43 -8.39
N LEU A 245 -3.56 -10.17 -8.72
CA LEU A 245 -2.69 -10.77 -7.71
C LEU A 245 -2.07 -9.71 -6.80
N LEU A 246 -1.62 -8.59 -7.38
CA LEU A 246 -1.07 -7.46 -6.63
C LEU A 246 -2.11 -6.84 -5.70
N ARG A 247 -3.32 -6.55 -6.20
CA ARG A 247 -4.43 -5.97 -5.43
C ARG A 247 -4.90 -6.89 -4.30
N ASP A 248 -5.04 -8.18 -4.59
CA ASP A 248 -5.43 -9.19 -3.61
C ASP A 248 -4.36 -9.33 -2.51
N TRP A 249 -3.07 -9.23 -2.86
CA TRP A 249 -1.99 -9.21 -1.85
C TRP A 249 -2.08 -7.99 -0.92
N VAL A 250 -2.25 -6.78 -1.47
CA VAL A 250 -2.38 -5.56 -0.65
C VAL A 250 -3.53 -5.70 0.34
N GLU A 251 -4.70 -6.13 -0.13
CA GLU A 251 -5.90 -6.24 0.70
C GLU A 251 -5.83 -7.37 1.73
N THR A 252 -5.24 -8.52 1.38
CA THR A 252 -5.27 -9.69 2.28
C THR A 252 -4.06 -9.81 3.20
N LYS A 253 -2.94 -9.16 2.87
CA LYS A 253 -1.71 -9.23 3.66
C LYS A 253 -1.42 -7.95 4.45
N LEU A 254 -1.80 -6.78 3.93
CA LEU A 254 -1.54 -5.50 4.58
C LEU A 254 -2.75 -4.93 5.33
N ILE A 255 -3.91 -5.59 5.24
CA ILE A 255 -5.11 -5.25 6.00
C ILE A 255 -5.59 -6.52 6.72
N VAL A 256 -5.77 -6.43 8.03
CA VAL A 256 -6.14 -7.57 8.89
C VAL A 256 -7.36 -7.26 9.76
N GLY A 257 -8.13 -8.30 10.07
CA GLY A 257 -9.27 -8.21 10.99
C GLY A 257 -10.31 -7.16 10.57
N GLN A 258 -10.74 -6.34 11.53
CA GLN A 258 -11.70 -5.25 11.32
C GLN A 258 -10.99 -3.99 10.78
N ARG A 259 -10.38 -4.09 9.60
CA ARG A 259 -9.74 -2.94 8.89
C ARG A 259 -8.57 -2.32 9.64
N LEU A 260 -7.69 -3.16 10.20
CA LEU A 260 -6.45 -2.72 10.83
C LEU A 260 -5.27 -2.91 9.88
N ARG A 261 -4.22 -2.11 10.08
CA ARG A 261 -2.98 -2.27 9.32
C ARG A 261 -2.26 -3.57 9.70
N GLY A 262 -2.07 -4.43 8.71
CA GLY A 262 -1.34 -5.67 8.80
C GLY A 262 0.14 -5.51 8.44
N GLN A 263 0.95 -6.46 8.88
CA GLN A 263 2.36 -6.59 8.51
C GLN A 263 2.61 -7.96 7.89
N THR A 264 3.40 -8.01 6.81
CA THR A 264 3.77 -9.26 6.13
C THR A 264 5.23 -9.25 5.74
N THR A 265 5.89 -10.41 5.78
CA THR A 265 7.21 -10.62 5.17
C THR A 265 7.10 -11.23 3.77
N GLU A 266 5.89 -11.62 3.37
CA GLU A 266 5.66 -12.33 2.12
C GLU A 266 5.50 -11.36 0.96
N PRO A 267 6.22 -11.55 -0.15
CA PRO A 267 6.05 -10.72 -1.33
C PRO A 267 4.72 -11.03 -2.07
N PRO A 268 4.28 -10.15 -3.00
CA PRO A 268 3.07 -10.35 -3.81
C PRO A 268 3.03 -11.65 -4.62
N SER A 269 4.18 -12.10 -5.10
CA SER A 269 4.35 -13.38 -5.79
C SER A 269 5.69 -13.98 -5.43
N ARG A 270 5.72 -15.25 -5.03
CA ARG A 270 6.97 -16.01 -4.82
C ARG A 270 7.50 -16.63 -6.12
N GLU A 271 6.64 -16.75 -7.12
CA GLU A 271 6.97 -17.31 -8.43
C GLU A 271 7.58 -16.27 -9.37
N ASP A 272 7.40 -14.98 -9.05
CA ASP A 272 8.03 -13.89 -9.78
C ASP A 272 9.57 -13.98 -9.65
N PRO A 273 10.33 -13.81 -10.75
CA PRO A 273 11.79 -13.88 -10.72
C PRO A 273 12.43 -12.73 -9.91
N GLU A 274 11.74 -11.59 -9.73
CA GLU A 274 12.22 -10.45 -8.96
C GLU A 274 11.15 -9.89 -7.98
N PRO A 275 10.72 -10.65 -6.94
CA PRO A 275 9.66 -10.20 -6.03
C PRO A 275 10.01 -8.90 -5.29
N THR A 276 11.30 -8.73 -4.98
CA THR A 276 11.84 -7.52 -4.33
C THR A 276 11.68 -6.27 -5.20
N ARG A 277 11.64 -6.43 -6.53
CA ARG A 277 11.41 -5.30 -7.44
C ARG A 277 10.00 -4.75 -7.28
N ILE A 278 8.99 -5.61 -7.16
CA ILE A 278 7.59 -5.18 -6.95
C ILE A 278 7.47 -4.40 -5.64
N LEU A 279 8.03 -4.94 -4.56
CA LEU A 279 8.04 -4.27 -3.24
C LEU A 279 8.72 -2.90 -3.31
N ARG A 280 9.87 -2.81 -3.97
CA ARG A 280 10.58 -1.53 -4.16
C ARG A 280 9.75 -0.50 -4.93
N GLU A 281 9.04 -0.91 -5.99
CA GLU A 281 8.17 0.01 -6.74
C GLU A 281 7.00 0.53 -5.89
N LEU A 282 6.47 -0.28 -4.97
CA LEU A 282 5.43 0.13 -4.04
C LEU A 282 5.97 1.07 -2.95
N GLU A 283 7.18 0.82 -2.44
CA GLU A 283 7.88 1.69 -1.48
C GLU A 283 8.27 3.03 -2.10
N ASP A 284 8.80 3.02 -3.34
CA ASP A 284 9.13 4.22 -4.10
C ASP A 284 7.87 5.04 -4.43
N ALA A 285 6.72 4.39 -4.52
CA ALA A 285 5.41 5.00 -4.62
C ALA A 285 4.80 5.36 -3.25
N TYR A 286 5.52 5.22 -2.14
CA TYR A 286 5.02 5.52 -0.79
C TYR A 286 3.70 4.83 -0.42
N LEU A 287 3.35 3.71 -1.07
CA LEU A 287 2.12 2.98 -0.76
C LEU A 287 2.34 2.01 0.41
N ILE A 288 3.52 1.42 0.46
CA ILE A 288 3.96 0.55 1.54
C ILE A 288 5.26 1.06 2.15
N ARG A 289 5.55 0.58 3.36
CA ARG A 289 6.80 0.79 4.08
C ARG A 289 7.36 -0.54 4.52
N GLY A 290 8.66 -0.76 4.26
CA GLY A 290 9.45 -1.84 4.83
C GLY A 290 10.12 -1.43 6.16
N ASP A 291 10.17 -2.39 7.09
CA ASP A 291 10.98 -2.33 8.29
C ASP A 291 11.72 -3.66 8.48
N THR A 292 13.05 -3.61 8.42
CA THR A 292 13.88 -4.81 8.58
C THR A 292 14.18 -5.05 10.06
N ARG A 293 13.65 -6.17 10.58
CA ARG A 293 13.81 -6.62 11.96
C ARG A 293 14.25 -8.08 11.97
N ALA A 294 15.31 -8.40 12.70
CA ALA A 294 15.80 -9.77 12.87
C ALA A 294 15.95 -10.56 11.55
N GLN A 295 16.61 -9.97 10.54
CA GLN A 295 16.85 -10.54 9.20
C GLN A 295 15.61 -10.73 8.31
N ALA A 296 14.43 -10.25 8.72
CA ALA A 296 13.24 -10.23 7.89
C ALA A 296 12.77 -8.78 7.67
N THR A 297 12.39 -8.46 6.43
CA THR A 297 11.74 -7.18 6.12
C THR A 297 10.23 -7.36 6.22
N TRP A 298 9.62 -6.60 7.13
CA TRP A 298 8.18 -6.54 7.32
C TRP A 298 7.62 -5.36 6.56
N TYR A 299 6.60 -5.61 5.75
CA TYR A 299 5.90 -4.62 4.95
C TYR A 299 4.53 -4.32 5.52
N GLU A 300 4.17 -3.04 5.59
CA GLU A 300 2.84 -2.53 5.94
C GLU A 300 2.43 -1.40 4.99
N LEU A 301 1.15 -1.02 4.99
CA LEU A 301 0.72 0.23 4.35
C LEU A 301 1.46 1.42 4.97
N SER A 302 1.84 2.41 4.16
CA SER A 302 2.55 3.59 4.68
C SER A 302 1.73 4.37 5.72
N HIS A 303 0.40 4.35 5.59
CA HIS A 303 -0.51 5.03 6.50
C HIS A 303 -1.86 4.31 6.55
N ASP A 304 -2.55 4.38 7.70
CA ASP A 304 -3.84 3.72 7.94
C ASP A 304 -4.94 4.28 7.03
N ARG A 305 -4.76 5.51 6.55
CA ARG A 305 -5.69 6.18 5.62
C ARG A 305 -5.74 5.58 4.23
N LEU A 306 -4.82 4.68 3.90
CA LEU A 306 -4.88 3.90 2.66
C LEU A 306 -5.83 2.70 2.77
N ILE A 307 -6.28 2.32 3.97
CA ILE A 307 -7.12 1.13 4.18
C ILE A 307 -8.43 1.24 3.40
N GLU A 308 -9.23 2.29 3.60
CA GLU A 308 -10.51 2.43 2.88
C GLU A 308 -10.33 2.61 1.36
N PRO A 309 -9.42 3.49 0.90
CA PRO A 309 -9.09 3.61 -0.52
C PRO A 309 -8.69 2.29 -1.19
N VAL A 310 -7.94 1.43 -0.51
CA VAL A 310 -7.56 0.09 -1.00
C VAL A 310 -8.80 -0.79 -1.15
N LEU A 311 -9.64 -0.86 -0.12
CA LEU A 311 -10.83 -1.73 -0.12
C LEU A 311 -11.82 -1.31 -1.20
N GLU A 312 -12.13 -0.02 -1.29
CA GLU A 312 -13.04 0.52 -2.31
C GLU A 312 -12.47 0.38 -3.72
N GLY A 313 -11.19 0.75 -3.90
CA GLY A 313 -10.52 0.68 -5.20
C GLY A 313 -10.47 -0.76 -5.72
N ASN A 314 -10.16 -1.72 -4.85
CA ASN A 314 -10.17 -3.13 -5.21
C ASN A 314 -11.57 -3.65 -5.53
N HIS A 315 -12.59 -3.27 -4.76
CA HIS A 315 -13.97 -3.63 -5.07
C HIS A 315 -14.38 -3.09 -6.45
N ALA A 316 -14.18 -1.80 -6.71
CA ALA A 316 -14.52 -1.17 -7.97
C ALA A 316 -13.77 -1.80 -9.16
N TRP A 317 -12.50 -2.12 -8.95
CA TRP A 317 -11.68 -2.81 -9.95
C TRP A 317 -12.22 -4.22 -10.23
N ARG A 318 -12.56 -5.01 -9.21
CA ARG A 318 -13.12 -6.36 -9.38
C ARG A 318 -14.43 -6.33 -10.15
N VAL A 319 -15.35 -5.43 -9.80
CA VAL A 319 -16.63 -5.27 -10.51
C VAL A 319 -16.43 -4.93 -11.98
N SER A 320 -15.42 -4.11 -12.31
CA SER A 320 -15.15 -3.69 -13.69
C SER A 320 -14.36 -4.71 -14.51
N ASN A 321 -13.55 -5.57 -13.88
CA ASN A 321 -12.58 -6.43 -14.57
C ASN A 321 -12.86 -7.93 -14.44
N LEU A 322 -13.70 -8.36 -13.50
CA LEU A 322 -13.99 -9.78 -13.26
C LEU A 322 -15.46 -10.10 -13.55
N PRO A 323 -15.75 -11.35 -13.98
CA PRO A 323 -17.12 -11.86 -13.98
C PRO A 323 -17.79 -11.73 -12.61
N TRP A 324 -19.08 -11.40 -12.61
CA TRP A 324 -19.87 -11.16 -11.40
C TRP A 324 -19.75 -12.26 -10.33
N TRP A 325 -19.62 -13.53 -10.76
CA TRP A 325 -19.52 -14.66 -9.82
C TRP A 325 -18.17 -14.72 -9.11
N LYS A 326 -17.09 -14.21 -9.72
CA LYS A 326 -15.78 -14.06 -9.05
C LYS A 326 -15.83 -12.96 -8.00
N VAL A 327 -16.61 -11.90 -8.26
CA VAL A 327 -16.92 -10.86 -7.27
C VAL A 327 -17.72 -11.46 -6.10
N ALA A 328 -18.74 -12.26 -6.41
CA ALA A 328 -19.52 -12.98 -5.38
C ALA A 328 -18.65 -13.93 -4.55
N ALA A 329 -17.73 -14.67 -5.18
CA ALA A 329 -16.79 -15.56 -4.49
C ALA A 329 -15.89 -14.79 -3.50
N HIS A 330 -15.40 -13.62 -3.90
CA HIS A 330 -14.60 -12.76 -3.04
C HIS A 330 -15.42 -12.21 -1.85
N LEU A 331 -16.63 -11.69 -2.11
CA LEU A 331 -17.52 -11.21 -1.04
C LEU A 331 -17.91 -12.34 -0.08
N TRP A 332 -18.10 -13.56 -0.59
CA TRP A 332 -18.36 -14.74 0.23
C TRP A 332 -17.17 -15.07 1.14
N ARG A 333 -15.93 -14.97 0.66
CA ARG A 333 -14.74 -15.14 1.50
C ARG A 333 -14.68 -14.10 2.63
N MET A 334 -15.01 -12.85 2.33
CA MET A 334 -14.92 -11.74 3.28
C MET A 334 -16.02 -11.78 4.34
N THR A 335 -17.24 -12.19 3.97
CA THR A 335 -18.43 -12.12 4.84
C THR A 335 -18.82 -13.46 5.45
N GLY A 336 -18.42 -14.58 4.84
CA GLY A 336 -18.93 -15.92 5.16
C GLY A 336 -20.42 -16.11 4.85
N SER A 337 -21.07 -15.17 4.14
CA SER A 337 -22.52 -15.19 3.93
C SER A 337 -22.94 -16.14 2.81
N ASP A 338 -23.65 -17.20 3.18
CA ASP A 338 -24.13 -18.21 2.22
C ASP A 338 -25.24 -17.70 1.29
N VAL A 339 -25.79 -16.50 1.53
CA VAL A 339 -26.70 -15.82 0.61
C VAL A 339 -26.03 -15.49 -0.73
N LEU A 340 -24.69 -15.39 -0.74
CA LEU A 340 -23.90 -15.11 -1.94
C LEU A 340 -23.62 -16.35 -2.80
N LEU A 341 -23.95 -17.57 -2.31
CA LEU A 341 -23.73 -18.80 -3.05
C LEU A 341 -24.61 -18.86 -4.30
N LEU A 342 -24.03 -19.41 -5.38
CA LEU A 342 -24.70 -19.49 -6.67
C LEU A 342 -25.87 -20.47 -6.62
N LYS A 343 -26.99 -20.09 -7.22
CA LYS A 343 -28.16 -20.96 -7.35
C LYS A 343 -28.03 -21.87 -8.55
N SER A 344 -28.92 -22.86 -8.64
CA SER A 344 -28.92 -23.85 -9.73
C SER A 344 -28.97 -23.24 -11.14
N ALA A 345 -29.66 -22.11 -11.32
CA ALA A 345 -29.73 -21.43 -12.61
C ALA A 345 -28.37 -20.83 -12.99
N ASP A 346 -27.71 -20.14 -12.05
CA ASP A 346 -26.42 -19.51 -12.23
C ASP A 346 -25.31 -20.53 -12.50
N LEU A 347 -25.31 -21.64 -11.74
CA LEU A 347 -24.35 -22.73 -11.92
C LEU A 347 -24.47 -23.40 -13.30
N ARG A 348 -25.68 -23.46 -13.88
CA ARG A 348 -25.88 -23.96 -15.25
C ARG A 348 -25.36 -22.98 -16.29
N GLN A 349 -25.57 -21.68 -16.06
CA GLN A 349 -25.13 -20.62 -16.97
C GLN A 349 -23.59 -20.52 -17.06
N LEU A 350 -22.89 -20.81 -15.96
CA LEU A 350 -21.43 -20.82 -15.89
C LEU A 350 -20.74 -21.87 -16.80
N GLY A 351 -21.43 -22.94 -17.18
CA GLY A 351 -20.88 -23.99 -18.04
C GLY A 351 -19.69 -24.76 -17.42
N ARG A 352 -19.01 -25.61 -18.23
CA ARG A 352 -17.75 -26.28 -17.86
C ARG A 352 -16.51 -25.42 -18.12
N ASP A 353 -16.66 -24.33 -18.87
CA ASP A 353 -15.56 -23.60 -19.52
C ASP A 353 -14.87 -22.55 -18.62
N ALA A 354 -15.29 -22.41 -17.36
CA ALA A 354 -14.74 -21.41 -16.43
C ALA A 354 -13.87 -22.02 -15.32
N THR A 355 -13.02 -23.02 -15.63
CA THR A 355 -12.24 -23.75 -14.61
C THR A 355 -10.72 -23.59 -14.68
N ASP A 356 -10.19 -22.96 -15.74
CA ASP A 356 -8.75 -22.68 -15.81
C ASP A 356 -8.39 -21.42 -15.02
N GLY A 357 -7.31 -21.49 -14.23
CA GLY A 357 -6.77 -20.37 -13.47
C GLY A 357 -7.63 -19.92 -12.28
N LEU A 358 -8.37 -20.83 -11.65
CA LEU A 358 -9.15 -20.53 -10.45
C LEU A 358 -8.27 -20.35 -9.22
N THR A 359 -8.62 -19.35 -8.40
CA THR A 359 -8.03 -19.22 -7.07
C THR A 359 -8.64 -20.26 -6.11
N GLU A 360 -7.93 -20.59 -5.02
CA GLU A 360 -8.45 -21.51 -3.99
C GLU A 360 -9.82 -21.07 -3.45
N THR A 361 -10.02 -19.75 -3.33
CA THR A 361 -11.30 -19.16 -2.90
C THR A 361 -12.42 -19.44 -3.91
N GLU A 362 -12.15 -19.29 -5.21
CA GLU A 362 -13.13 -19.53 -6.26
C GLU A 362 -13.51 -21.01 -6.35
N VAL A 363 -12.52 -21.91 -6.18
CA VAL A 363 -12.77 -23.36 -6.11
C VAL A 363 -13.68 -23.69 -4.93
N ALA A 364 -13.34 -23.23 -3.73
CA ALA A 364 -14.14 -23.46 -2.52
C ALA A 364 -15.57 -22.89 -2.64
N PHE A 365 -15.71 -21.70 -3.22
CA PHE A 365 -17.00 -21.06 -3.45
C PHE A 365 -17.88 -21.86 -4.41
N LEU A 366 -17.32 -22.33 -5.54
CA LEU A 366 -18.06 -23.15 -6.51
C LEU A 366 -18.46 -24.50 -5.92
N GLU A 367 -17.57 -25.15 -5.16
CA GLU A 367 -17.88 -26.40 -4.47
C GLU A 367 -19.01 -26.23 -3.46
N LYS A 368 -18.96 -25.18 -2.62
CA LYS A 368 -20.01 -24.90 -1.64
C LYS A 368 -21.34 -24.56 -2.32
N SER A 369 -21.29 -23.75 -3.38
CA SER A 369 -22.49 -23.40 -4.17
C SER A 369 -23.15 -24.63 -4.79
N ARG A 370 -22.36 -25.57 -5.35
CA ARG A 370 -22.89 -26.83 -5.91
C ARG A 370 -23.54 -27.69 -4.82
N LYS A 371 -22.88 -27.86 -3.67
CA LYS A 371 -23.42 -28.63 -2.53
C LYS A 371 -24.75 -28.04 -2.02
N GLU A 372 -24.81 -26.73 -1.85
CA GLU A 372 -26.01 -26.04 -1.36
C GLU A 372 -27.15 -26.13 -2.38
N SER A 373 -26.86 -25.89 -3.67
CA SER A 373 -27.83 -26.04 -4.74
C SER A 373 -28.39 -27.47 -4.84
N GLU A 374 -27.57 -28.50 -4.64
CA GLU A 374 -28.06 -29.89 -4.61
C GLU A 374 -28.96 -30.15 -3.41
N HIS A 375 -28.64 -29.57 -2.26
CA HIS A 375 -29.47 -29.67 -1.06
C HIS A 375 -30.84 -29.01 -1.27
N GLU A 376 -30.86 -27.77 -1.76
CA GLU A 376 -32.09 -27.04 -2.09
C GLU A 376 -32.95 -27.79 -3.11
N GLN A 377 -32.35 -28.33 -4.18
CA GLN A 377 -33.07 -29.15 -5.17
C GLN A 377 -33.67 -30.41 -4.56
N LYS A 378 -32.93 -31.13 -3.70
CA LYS A 378 -33.44 -32.32 -3.01
C LYS A 378 -34.60 -31.97 -2.08
N MET A 379 -34.50 -30.86 -1.34
CA MET A 379 -35.59 -30.40 -0.47
C MET A 379 -36.82 -29.96 -1.27
N ALA A 380 -36.64 -29.19 -2.34
CA ALA A 380 -37.73 -28.78 -3.22
C ALA A 380 -38.42 -29.99 -3.87
N TYR A 381 -37.65 -30.97 -4.32
CA TYR A 381 -38.18 -32.23 -4.86
C TYR A 381 -38.95 -33.03 -3.80
N ALA A 382 -38.42 -33.14 -2.58
CA ALA A 382 -39.10 -33.82 -1.47
C ALA A 382 -40.42 -33.12 -1.08
N MET A 383 -40.43 -31.79 -1.02
CA MET A 383 -41.63 -30.99 -0.73
C MET A 383 -42.68 -31.14 -1.83
N ALA A 384 -42.29 -31.02 -3.10
CA ALA A 384 -43.21 -31.23 -4.22
C ALA A 384 -43.82 -32.65 -4.19
N ARG A 385 -43.00 -33.65 -3.89
CA ARG A 385 -43.46 -35.04 -3.77
C ARG A 385 -44.40 -35.23 -2.57
N ALA A 386 -44.14 -34.60 -1.44
CA ALA A 386 -45.03 -34.61 -0.28
C ALA A 386 -46.38 -33.94 -0.58
N GLN A 387 -46.39 -32.81 -1.29
CA GLN A 387 -47.62 -32.15 -1.75
C GLN A 387 -48.41 -33.05 -2.71
N HIS A 388 -47.74 -33.73 -3.65
CA HIS A 388 -48.38 -34.69 -4.53
C HIS A 388 -48.99 -35.88 -3.77
N TYR A 389 -48.31 -36.42 -2.75
CA TYR A 389 -48.89 -37.47 -1.91
C TYR A 389 -50.08 -36.97 -1.10
N ALA A 390 -49.99 -35.78 -0.49
CA ALA A 390 -51.10 -35.19 0.27
C ALA A 390 -52.34 -34.97 -0.61
N ALA A 391 -52.16 -34.47 -1.84
CA ALA A 391 -53.25 -34.32 -2.80
C ALA A 391 -53.91 -35.67 -3.16
N ARG A 392 -53.11 -36.74 -3.35
CA ARG A 392 -53.65 -38.09 -3.63
C ARG A 392 -54.41 -38.66 -2.45
N TYR A 393 -53.91 -38.48 -1.22
CA TYR A 393 -54.62 -38.92 -0.01
C TYR A 393 -55.92 -38.14 0.19
N ALA A 394 -55.96 -36.84 -0.10
CA ALA A 394 -57.18 -36.04 -0.05
C ALA A 394 -58.26 -36.57 -1.01
N VAL A 395 -57.89 -36.91 -2.25
CA VAL A 395 -58.81 -37.50 -3.23
C VAL A 395 -59.31 -38.87 -2.76
N LEU A 396 -58.43 -39.73 -2.24
CA LEU A 396 -58.82 -41.04 -1.71
C LEU A 396 -59.80 -40.91 -0.54
N TRP A 397 -59.56 -39.95 0.37
CA TRP A 397 -60.47 -39.66 1.47
C TRP A 397 -61.85 -39.20 1.00
N VAL A 398 -61.93 -38.37 -0.04
CA VAL A 398 -63.22 -37.97 -0.63
C VAL A 398 -63.97 -39.18 -1.21
N ILE A 399 -63.27 -40.10 -1.88
CA ILE A 399 -63.87 -41.33 -2.43
C ILE A 399 -64.40 -42.21 -1.29
N ILE A 400 -63.60 -42.46 -0.25
CA ILE A 400 -64.00 -43.27 0.91
C ILE A 400 -65.22 -42.64 1.61
N MET A 401 -65.24 -41.31 1.77
CA MET A 401 -66.38 -40.61 2.36
C MET A 401 -67.64 -40.74 1.49
N ALA A 402 -67.52 -40.66 0.17
CA ALA A 402 -68.64 -40.86 -0.74
C ALA A 402 -69.18 -42.29 -0.67
N GLU A 403 -68.31 -43.31 -0.63
CA GLU A 403 -68.70 -44.71 -0.43
C GLU A 403 -69.40 -44.92 0.92
N ALA A 404 -68.86 -44.35 2.00
CA ALA A 404 -69.46 -44.44 3.32
C ALA A 404 -70.88 -43.81 3.35
N VAL A 405 -71.08 -42.69 2.67
CA VAL A 405 -72.41 -42.06 2.52
C VAL A 405 -73.37 -42.95 1.74
N VAL A 406 -72.91 -43.59 0.66
CA VAL A 406 -73.73 -44.53 -0.13
C VAL A 406 -74.11 -45.76 0.70
N ILE A 407 -73.17 -46.32 1.46
CA ILE A 407 -73.43 -47.47 2.35
C ILE A 407 -74.43 -47.08 3.44
N LEU A 408 -74.27 -45.93 4.08
CA LEU A 408 -75.22 -45.41 5.08
C LEU A 408 -76.62 -45.22 4.51
N ALA A 409 -76.73 -44.72 3.27
CA ALA A 409 -78.02 -44.57 2.59
C ALA A 409 -78.69 -45.92 2.28
N LEU A 410 -77.90 -46.95 1.93
CA LEU A 410 -78.41 -48.31 1.66
C LEU A 410 -78.84 -49.05 2.93
N VAL A 411 -78.22 -48.80 4.08
CA VAL A 411 -78.60 -49.41 5.38
C VAL A 411 -79.85 -48.75 5.98
N ALA A 412 -80.17 -47.52 5.57
CA ALA A 412 -81.35 -46.79 6.03
C ALA A 412 -82.64 -47.10 5.22
N LEU A 413 -82.53 -47.88 4.15
CA LEU A 413 -83.63 -48.40 3.33
C LEU A 413 -83.99 -49.83 3.78
#